data_AF-A0A356M5B6-F1
#
_entry.id   AF-A0A356M5B6-F1
#
_cell.length_a   1.000
_cell.length_b   1.000
_cell.length_c   1.000
_cell.angle_alpha   90.00
_cell.angle_beta   90.00
_cell.angle_gamma   90.00
#
_symmetry.space_group_name_H-M   'P 1'
#
loop_
_entity.id
_entity.type
_entity.pdbx_description
1 polymer ?
#
loop_
_entity_poly.entity_id
_entity_poly.type
_entity_poly.pdbx_seq_one_letter_code
_entity_poly.pdbx_strand_id
1 'polypeptide(L)'
;HHRAAAMVRGLVPGMERLLEDHGVCLSSCLDGWDDEMVLTAFGRDLILSPEIYGSPWLLRDDEYPKLARLFNLHRRYGGILINGLELPDQYGPYAVARGDAARRFIVLRNLTWTGTAYPIKLDGEIGLAPGKEVELRQLHPTEKLLGVFPYGTTVMAPVESFRACLLYAGTAPCEEPGVSGADYQVIRDLPGKPVEIELLGLPGSSANLSLIGKAGFKSARLDGEEMMALFDGPITVDFPGKPYAKPYHLKLPDFRSIEVPADAAALYEATVFAADNNAMEVRSFERAGGWSAIPQVRKAQEAFFRQPDFLERGIWDKNLFDGRPDTGFWPCPLFRGIGEVTVDAGCFRLDLGEVCAVDELVLNTGDRYGLAPMCSAAGYQAYVSEDLVSWRTVRFLADMNMHIPVTGRMRYFKMGGNTHGINIVDAMPGRMNSVKGYRDGQELDTSKWRASNLFRSNLPAVQKAWQAEITLDEVAPGSVLCIAIQGKHGIEGAYAAAKIGGAYAGCPDRAPSYPANNFIYKVVEKDSNYTYYLPVESSVKGKLIEVFVLACDKENLDLQPKLWITARQAPFQKRRLVLDRQETADSGFIEASSRPHWIRPSGSL
;
A
#
# COMPACT_ATOMS: atom_id res chain seq x y z
N HIS A 1 -10.13 -3.70 -0.54
CA HIS A 1 -9.19 -2.64 -0.96
C HIS A 1 -8.36 -2.17 0.24
N HIS A 2 -7.06 -1.86 0.09
CA HIS A 2 -6.16 -1.44 1.19
C HIS A 2 -6.67 -0.21 1.94
N ARG A 3 -7.12 0.81 1.20
CA ARG A 3 -7.72 2.04 1.74
C ARG A 3 -9.04 1.87 2.51
N ALA A 4 -9.74 0.73 2.36
CA ALA A 4 -11.14 0.63 2.79
C ALA A 4 -11.31 0.85 4.30
N ALA A 5 -10.43 0.27 5.13
CA ALA A 5 -10.53 0.37 6.59
C ALA A 5 -10.41 1.82 7.09
N ALA A 6 -9.47 2.59 6.53
CA ALA A 6 -9.34 4.01 6.84
C ALA A 6 -10.56 4.81 6.38
N MET A 7 -11.05 4.55 5.15
CA MET A 7 -12.15 5.33 4.59
C MET A 7 -13.52 5.08 5.22
N VAL A 8 -13.78 3.89 5.79
CA VAL A 8 -15.05 3.63 6.50
C VAL A 8 -15.13 4.31 7.87
N ARG A 9 -14.00 4.85 8.37
CA ARG A 9 -13.97 5.57 9.64
C ARG A 9 -14.77 6.86 9.57
N GLY A 10 -15.78 6.99 10.41
CA GLY A 10 -16.67 8.16 10.44
C GLY A 10 -16.02 9.45 10.96
N LEU A 11 -16.83 10.51 10.98
CA LEU A 11 -16.45 11.79 11.59
C LEU A 11 -16.38 11.69 13.12
N VAL A 12 -15.85 12.73 13.75
CA VAL A 12 -15.84 12.83 15.21
C VAL A 12 -17.22 13.29 15.67
N PRO A 13 -17.84 12.67 16.69
CA PRO A 13 -19.13 13.11 17.23
C PRO A 13 -19.11 14.63 17.54
N GLY A 14 -20.16 15.34 17.10
CA GLY A 14 -20.28 16.78 17.30
C GLY A 14 -19.20 17.64 16.62
N MET A 15 -18.37 17.06 15.74
CA MET A 15 -17.16 17.69 15.20
C MET A 15 -16.16 18.16 16.27
N GLU A 16 -16.19 17.52 17.45
CA GLU A 16 -15.31 17.86 18.55
C GLU A 16 -13.84 17.66 18.18
N ARG A 17 -12.99 18.58 18.60
CA ARG A 17 -11.55 18.57 18.27
C ARG A 17 -10.64 18.23 19.45
N LEU A 18 -11.14 18.36 20.68
CA LEU A 18 -10.38 18.14 21.92
C LEU A 18 -10.25 16.65 22.27
N LEU A 19 -10.03 15.81 21.27
CA LEU A 19 -9.75 14.39 21.39
C LEU A 19 -8.45 14.11 20.63
N GLU A 20 -7.67 13.16 21.12
CA GLU A 20 -6.50 12.65 20.41
C GLU A 20 -6.93 11.49 19.49
N ASP A 21 -6.38 11.48 18.29
CA ASP A 21 -6.32 10.31 17.42
C ASP A 21 -4.85 9.94 17.32
N HIS A 22 -4.48 8.69 17.10
CA HIS A 22 -3.07 8.39 16.86
C HIS A 22 -2.56 8.89 15.49
N GLY A 23 -3.39 9.57 14.67
CA GLY A 23 -3.00 10.05 13.35
C GLY A 23 -2.85 8.92 12.32
N VAL A 24 -2.00 9.12 11.32
CA VAL A 24 -1.72 8.14 10.26
C VAL A 24 -0.46 7.32 10.58
N CYS A 25 -0.59 5.98 10.56
CA CYS A 25 0.51 5.06 10.84
C CYS A 25 1.41 4.84 9.63
N LEU A 26 2.61 5.41 9.65
CA LEU A 26 3.62 5.21 8.61
C LEU A 26 4.53 3.98 8.85
N SER A 27 4.14 3.08 9.75
CA SER A 27 4.77 1.76 9.97
C SER A 27 3.83 0.60 9.62
N SER A 28 2.78 0.87 8.83
CA SER A 28 1.77 -0.11 8.40
C SER A 28 1.73 -0.26 6.87
N CYS A 29 0.63 -0.78 6.30
CA CYS A 29 0.43 -0.78 4.85
C CYS A 29 0.29 0.65 4.34
N LEU A 30 1.29 1.15 3.60
CA LEU A 30 1.34 2.55 3.14
C LEU A 30 0.59 2.81 1.82
N ASP A 31 -0.23 1.88 1.35
CA ASP A 31 -1.01 2.11 0.14
C ASP A 31 -2.25 2.98 0.45
N GLY A 32 -2.18 4.25 0.04
CA GLY A 32 -3.23 5.25 0.26
C GLY A 32 -3.14 5.99 1.60
N TRP A 33 -1.94 6.08 2.19
CA TRP A 33 -1.68 6.89 3.39
C TRP A 33 -2.12 8.36 3.21
N ASP A 34 -2.09 8.88 1.98
CA ASP A 34 -2.45 10.24 1.63
C ASP A 34 -3.97 10.47 1.68
N ASP A 35 -4.76 9.47 1.30
CA ASP A 35 -6.21 9.48 1.49
C ASP A 35 -6.56 9.50 2.99
N GLU A 36 -5.92 8.65 3.79
CA GLU A 36 -6.11 8.63 5.25
C GLU A 36 -5.70 9.96 5.90
N MET A 37 -4.60 10.55 5.44
CA MET A 37 -4.14 11.86 5.89
C MET A 37 -5.19 12.95 5.61
N VAL A 38 -5.83 12.94 4.43
CA VAL A 38 -6.91 13.89 4.12
C VAL A 38 -8.10 13.70 5.07
N LEU A 39 -8.51 12.46 5.29
CA LEU A 39 -9.63 12.15 6.18
C LEU A 39 -9.35 12.58 7.63
N THR A 40 -8.14 12.35 8.11
CA THR A 40 -7.74 12.71 9.47
C THR A 40 -7.51 14.21 9.61
N ALA A 41 -6.73 14.83 8.73
CA ALA A 41 -6.33 16.24 8.87
C ALA A 41 -7.42 17.24 8.47
N PHE A 42 -8.20 16.96 7.42
CA PHE A 42 -9.21 17.89 6.89
C PHE A 42 -10.65 17.42 7.19
N GLY A 43 -10.85 16.14 7.44
CA GLY A 43 -12.17 15.60 7.79
C GLY A 43 -12.42 15.67 9.30
N ARG A 44 -11.63 14.91 10.05
CA ARG A 44 -11.72 14.81 11.51
C ARG A 44 -11.13 16.03 12.22
N ASP A 45 -9.98 16.51 11.74
CA ASP A 45 -9.27 17.73 12.20
C ASP A 45 -9.19 17.84 13.73
N LEU A 46 -8.71 16.77 14.37
CA LEU A 46 -8.50 16.72 15.82
C LEU A 46 -7.33 17.61 16.28
N ILE A 47 -7.17 17.85 17.59
CA ILE A 47 -6.30 18.88 18.15
C ILE A 47 -4.83 18.83 17.68
N LEU A 48 -4.30 17.64 17.39
CA LEU A 48 -2.93 17.44 16.90
C LEU A 48 -2.83 17.34 15.36
N SER A 49 -3.92 17.53 14.64
CA SER A 49 -3.94 17.39 13.17
C SER A 49 -3.08 18.47 12.49
N PRO A 50 -2.35 18.12 11.40
CA PRO A 50 -2.16 16.77 10.87
C PRO A 50 -1.18 15.97 11.72
N GLU A 51 -1.50 14.71 11.98
CA GLU A 51 -0.70 13.84 12.84
C GLU A 51 -0.23 12.59 12.09
N ILE A 52 1.07 12.29 12.23
CA ILE A 52 1.69 11.04 11.76
C ILE A 52 2.41 10.37 12.93
N TYR A 53 2.45 9.05 12.90
CA TYR A 53 3.27 8.27 13.81
C TYR A 53 3.93 7.11 13.07
N GLY A 54 4.97 6.52 13.67
CA GLY A 54 5.74 5.45 13.05
C GLY A 54 6.92 5.95 12.22
N SER A 55 7.12 5.38 11.04
CA SER A 55 8.38 5.45 10.29
C SER A 55 8.23 6.21 8.96
N PRO A 56 8.23 7.56 8.95
CA PRO A 56 8.11 8.35 7.72
C PRO A 56 9.24 8.12 6.71
N TRP A 57 10.37 7.53 7.13
CA TRP A 57 11.46 7.10 6.25
C TRP A 57 11.16 5.85 5.40
N LEU A 58 9.95 5.27 5.51
CA LEU A 58 9.46 4.17 4.68
C LEU A 58 8.56 4.62 3.52
N LEU A 59 8.31 5.93 3.39
CA LEU A 59 7.68 6.49 2.20
C LEU A 59 8.65 6.42 1.01
N ARG A 60 8.10 6.36 -0.21
CA ARG A 60 8.90 6.59 -1.42
C ARG A 60 9.39 8.03 -1.46
N ASP A 61 10.53 8.25 -2.11
CA ASP A 61 11.08 9.59 -2.27
C ASP A 61 10.11 10.57 -2.95
N ASP A 62 9.30 10.07 -3.88
CA ASP A 62 8.28 10.86 -4.59
C ASP A 62 7.02 11.17 -3.76
N GLU A 63 6.90 10.63 -2.55
CA GLU A 63 5.77 10.86 -1.64
C GLU A 63 5.99 12.02 -0.66
N TYR A 64 7.26 12.36 -0.36
CA TYR A 64 7.57 13.47 0.55
C TYR A 64 6.99 14.80 0.10
N PRO A 65 7.00 15.18 -1.19
CA PRO A 65 6.31 16.39 -1.64
C PRO A 65 4.83 16.38 -1.32
N LYS A 66 4.12 15.24 -1.51
CA LYS A 66 2.69 15.13 -1.17
C LYS A 66 2.46 15.26 0.34
N LEU A 67 3.33 14.66 1.16
CA LEU A 67 3.25 14.77 2.62
C LEU A 67 3.42 16.23 3.05
N ALA A 68 4.49 16.88 2.58
CA ALA A 68 4.75 18.28 2.85
C ALA A 68 3.62 19.19 2.36
N ARG A 69 3.03 18.88 1.18
CA ARG A 69 1.91 19.62 0.61
C ARG A 69 0.69 19.61 1.52
N LEU A 70 0.29 18.44 2.03
CA LEU A 70 -0.86 18.32 2.94
C LEU A 70 -0.62 19.06 4.27
N PHE A 71 0.58 18.94 4.85
CA PHE A 71 0.94 19.69 6.06
C PHE A 71 0.97 21.20 5.84
N ASN A 72 1.49 21.67 4.70
CA ASN A 72 1.52 23.10 4.38
C ASN A 72 0.12 23.68 4.14
N LEU A 73 -0.74 22.94 3.43
CA LEU A 73 -2.15 23.30 3.25
C LEU A 73 -2.84 23.44 4.60
N HIS A 74 -2.74 22.41 5.46
CA HIS A 74 -3.38 22.44 6.77
C HIS A 74 -2.82 23.58 7.63
N ARG A 75 -1.50 23.78 7.68
CA ARG A 75 -0.87 24.90 8.41
C ARG A 75 -1.37 26.26 7.94
N ARG A 76 -1.54 26.46 6.63
CA ARG A 76 -2.01 27.74 6.05
C ARG A 76 -3.46 28.04 6.43
N TYR A 77 -4.32 27.02 6.43
CA TYR A 77 -5.75 27.16 6.65
C TYR A 77 -6.22 26.73 8.05
N GLY A 78 -5.32 26.31 8.93
CA GLY A 78 -5.66 25.69 10.23
C GLY A 78 -6.52 26.57 11.13
N GLY A 79 -6.37 27.90 11.02
CA GLY A 79 -7.21 28.85 11.77
C GLY A 79 -8.69 28.82 11.38
N ILE A 80 -9.03 28.40 10.16
CA ILE A 80 -10.42 28.32 9.67
C ILE A 80 -10.97 26.89 9.66
N LEU A 81 -10.09 25.87 9.59
CA LEU A 81 -10.50 24.46 9.61
C LEU A 81 -11.21 24.05 10.91
N ILE A 82 -11.01 24.83 11.99
CA ILE A 82 -11.61 24.59 13.31
C ILE A 82 -13.15 24.53 13.26
N ASN A 83 -13.78 25.19 12.28
CA ASN A 83 -15.23 25.26 12.14
C ASN A 83 -15.73 24.23 11.13
N GLY A 84 -16.25 23.11 11.63
CA GLY A 84 -16.78 22.02 10.82
C GLY A 84 -18.31 22.01 10.70
N LEU A 85 -18.79 21.52 9.56
CA LEU A 85 -20.19 21.28 9.23
C LEU A 85 -20.28 19.91 8.56
N GLU A 86 -21.04 18.99 9.15
CA GLU A 86 -21.42 17.75 8.49
C GLU A 86 -22.37 18.05 7.33
N LEU A 87 -22.11 17.46 6.17
CA LEU A 87 -22.89 17.70 4.96
C LEU A 87 -23.99 16.63 4.80
N PRO A 88 -25.10 16.95 4.12
CA PRO A 88 -26.17 15.98 3.87
C PRO A 88 -25.71 14.72 3.14
N ASP A 89 -26.43 13.60 3.31
CA ASP A 89 -26.09 12.30 2.73
C ASP A 89 -25.88 12.29 1.21
N GLN A 90 -26.48 13.24 0.48
CA GLN A 90 -26.29 13.38 -0.97
C GLN A 90 -24.83 13.65 -1.38
N TYR A 91 -24.01 14.16 -0.45
CA TYR A 91 -22.57 14.39 -0.65
C TYR A 91 -21.73 13.11 -0.46
N GLY A 92 -22.37 12.00 -0.09
CA GLY A 92 -21.71 10.73 0.19
C GLY A 92 -21.39 10.50 1.67
N PRO A 93 -20.84 9.33 2.00
CA PRO A 93 -20.65 8.91 3.38
C PRO A 93 -19.66 9.82 4.11
N TYR A 94 -20.07 10.33 5.27
CA TYR A 94 -19.23 11.14 6.16
C TYR A 94 -18.62 12.36 5.47
N ALA A 95 -19.39 13.01 4.60
CA ALA A 95 -19.00 14.24 3.93
C ALA A 95 -18.99 15.40 4.94
N VAL A 96 -17.98 16.25 4.87
CA VAL A 96 -17.79 17.36 5.81
C VAL A 96 -17.19 18.56 5.11
N ALA A 97 -17.68 19.75 5.48
CA ALA A 97 -17.10 21.02 5.10
C ALA A 97 -16.46 21.70 6.31
N ARG A 98 -15.22 22.17 6.19
CA ARG A 98 -14.51 22.94 7.22
C ARG A 98 -14.02 24.26 6.67
N GLY A 99 -14.08 25.33 7.45
CA GLY A 99 -13.60 26.65 6.99
C GLY A 99 -14.40 27.82 7.51
N ASP A 100 -14.32 28.95 6.81
CA ASP A 100 -15.03 30.18 7.15
C ASP A 100 -16.12 30.50 6.11
N ALA A 101 -16.76 31.67 6.26
CA ALA A 101 -17.82 32.10 5.36
C ALA A 101 -17.34 32.39 3.93
N ALA A 102 -16.03 32.57 3.69
CA ALA A 102 -15.47 32.88 2.38
C ALA A 102 -14.74 31.69 1.74
N ARG A 103 -14.33 30.68 2.53
CA ARG A 103 -13.47 29.57 2.13
C ARG A 103 -13.88 28.29 2.85
N ARG A 104 -14.21 27.25 2.09
CA ARG A 104 -14.60 25.94 2.60
C ARG A 104 -13.74 24.84 1.98
N PHE A 105 -13.27 23.95 2.83
CA PHE A 105 -12.59 22.70 2.49
C PHE A 105 -13.59 21.56 2.64
N ILE A 106 -13.86 20.85 1.56
CA ILE A 106 -14.86 19.78 1.53
C ILE A 106 -14.12 18.46 1.39
N VAL A 107 -14.37 17.53 2.31
CA VAL A 107 -13.83 16.17 2.26
C VAL A 107 -14.94 15.22 1.85
N LEU A 108 -14.73 14.55 0.72
CA LEU A 108 -15.59 13.51 0.16
C LEU A 108 -14.85 12.18 0.14
N ARG A 109 -15.57 11.07 0.03
CA ARG A 109 -14.96 9.74 -0.14
C ARG A 109 -15.85 8.78 -0.93
N ASN A 110 -15.22 7.77 -1.51
CA ASN A 110 -15.90 6.69 -2.22
C ASN A 110 -15.45 5.34 -1.67
N LEU A 111 -16.39 4.52 -1.22
CA LEU A 111 -16.14 3.21 -0.61
C LEU A 111 -16.39 2.04 -1.58
N THR A 112 -16.54 2.33 -2.87
CA THR A 112 -16.91 1.35 -3.88
C THR A 112 -15.80 1.15 -4.90
N TRP A 113 -15.89 0.05 -5.65
CA TRP A 113 -14.98 -0.28 -6.76
C TRP A 113 -15.22 0.54 -8.02
N THR A 114 -16.25 1.39 -8.06
CA THR A 114 -16.57 2.20 -9.23
C THR A 114 -16.40 3.66 -8.88
N GLY A 115 -15.83 4.46 -9.79
CA GLY A 115 -15.87 5.91 -9.64
C GLY A 115 -17.31 6.41 -9.46
N THR A 116 -17.47 7.45 -8.65
CA THR A 116 -18.76 8.12 -8.42
C THR A 116 -18.59 9.62 -8.61
N ALA A 117 -19.69 10.36 -8.60
CA ALA A 117 -19.67 11.81 -8.53
C ALA A 117 -20.77 12.31 -7.59
N TYR A 118 -20.44 13.26 -6.72
CA TYR A 118 -21.39 13.83 -5.76
C TYR A 118 -21.80 15.25 -6.19
N PRO A 119 -23.10 15.62 -6.06
CA PRO A 119 -23.56 16.97 -6.32
C PRO A 119 -23.14 17.91 -5.18
N ILE A 120 -22.30 18.90 -5.50
CA ILE A 120 -21.84 19.92 -4.54
C ILE A 120 -22.56 21.23 -4.83
N LYS A 121 -23.42 21.66 -3.91
CA LYS A 121 -24.11 22.94 -4.01
C LYS A 121 -23.22 24.07 -3.48
N LEU A 122 -22.82 24.98 -4.36
CA LEU A 122 -21.85 26.04 -4.08
C LEU A 122 -22.53 27.25 -3.41
N ASP A 123 -23.08 27.05 -2.21
CA ASP A 123 -23.79 28.06 -1.45
C ASP A 123 -23.68 27.89 0.08
N GLY A 124 -24.66 28.44 0.82
CA GLY A 124 -24.74 28.32 2.26
C GLY A 124 -24.87 26.89 2.79
N GLU A 125 -25.25 25.91 1.96
CA GLU A 125 -25.34 24.49 2.35
C GLU A 125 -23.96 23.91 2.70
N ILE A 126 -22.90 24.34 2.01
CA ILE A 126 -21.51 24.03 2.37
C ILE A 126 -20.89 25.07 3.32
N GLY A 127 -21.69 26.05 3.75
CA GLY A 127 -21.30 27.10 4.70
C GLY A 127 -20.68 28.36 4.10
N LEU A 128 -20.86 28.63 2.81
CA LEU A 128 -20.41 29.88 2.17
C LEU A 128 -21.43 31.02 2.33
N ALA A 129 -20.94 32.23 2.62
CA ALA A 129 -21.74 33.45 2.55
C ALA A 129 -22.09 33.79 1.09
N PRO A 130 -23.20 34.53 0.85
CA PRO A 130 -23.58 34.98 -0.48
C PRO A 130 -22.45 35.69 -1.21
N GLY A 131 -22.23 35.32 -2.47
CA GLY A 131 -21.22 35.90 -3.34
C GLY A 131 -21.70 35.93 -4.80
N LYS A 132 -20.85 36.40 -5.71
CA LYS A 132 -21.13 36.33 -7.16
C LYS A 132 -20.70 34.98 -7.72
N GLU A 133 -19.46 34.60 -7.43
CA GLU A 133 -18.81 33.41 -7.98
C GLU A 133 -18.10 32.64 -6.88
N VAL A 134 -17.91 31.35 -7.11
CA VAL A 134 -17.20 30.41 -6.26
C VAL A 134 -16.14 29.71 -7.12
N GLU A 135 -14.88 29.86 -6.75
CA GLU A 135 -13.79 29.03 -7.28
C GLU A 135 -13.88 27.65 -6.64
N LEU A 136 -13.96 26.60 -7.45
CA LEU A 136 -13.93 25.21 -7.00
C LEU A 136 -12.67 24.52 -7.52
N ARG A 137 -11.86 24.01 -6.59
CA ARG A 137 -10.57 23.37 -6.87
C ARG A 137 -10.45 22.05 -6.13
N GLN A 138 -9.95 21.02 -6.80
CA GLN A 138 -9.50 19.79 -6.16
C GLN A 138 -8.07 19.97 -5.66
N LEU A 139 -7.79 19.53 -4.44
CA LEU A 139 -6.47 19.53 -3.79
C LEU A 139 -5.94 18.10 -3.54
N HIS A 140 -6.82 17.10 -3.58
CA HIS A 140 -6.49 15.69 -3.49
C HIS A 140 -7.55 14.88 -4.25
N PRO A 141 -7.20 13.81 -4.99
CA PRO A 141 -5.91 13.11 -5.02
C PRO A 141 -4.79 13.80 -5.80
N THR A 142 -5.13 14.35 -6.96
CA THR A 142 -4.36 15.35 -7.71
C THR A 142 -4.92 16.74 -7.45
N GLU A 143 -4.19 17.78 -7.82
CA GLU A 143 -4.71 19.14 -7.84
C GLU A 143 -5.30 19.48 -9.21
N LYS A 144 -6.44 20.19 -9.23
CA LYS A 144 -7.16 20.55 -10.45
C LYS A 144 -8.11 21.71 -10.22
N LEU A 145 -8.10 22.73 -11.08
CA LEU A 145 -9.19 23.71 -11.11
C LEU A 145 -10.41 23.08 -11.79
N LEU A 146 -11.49 22.88 -11.03
CA LEU A 146 -12.76 22.38 -11.58
C LEU A 146 -13.54 23.49 -12.28
N GLY A 147 -13.40 24.73 -11.81
CA GLY A 147 -13.93 25.91 -12.48
C GLY A 147 -14.22 27.06 -11.52
N VAL A 148 -14.77 28.13 -12.08
CA VAL A 148 -15.36 29.25 -11.36
C VAL A 148 -16.83 29.30 -11.75
N PHE A 149 -17.72 29.23 -10.76
CA PHE A 149 -19.14 29.04 -10.98
C PHE A 149 -19.95 30.13 -10.27
N PRO A 150 -21.13 30.52 -10.78
CA PRO A 150 -22.03 31.39 -10.04
C PRO A 150 -22.40 30.79 -8.68
N TYR A 151 -22.54 31.62 -7.65
CA TYR A 151 -23.04 31.20 -6.35
C TYR A 151 -24.42 30.53 -6.46
N GLY A 152 -24.64 29.42 -5.74
CA GLY A 152 -25.86 28.61 -5.85
C GLY A 152 -25.82 27.51 -6.90
N THR A 153 -24.79 27.47 -7.75
CA THR A 153 -24.62 26.41 -8.74
C THR A 153 -24.34 25.06 -8.07
N THR A 154 -24.91 23.98 -8.62
CA THR A 154 -24.54 22.61 -8.24
C THR A 154 -23.54 22.04 -9.24
N VAL A 155 -22.42 21.51 -8.75
CA VAL A 155 -21.36 20.93 -9.57
C VAL A 155 -21.15 19.47 -9.21
N MET A 156 -21.04 18.59 -10.20
CA MET A 156 -20.72 17.18 -9.98
C MET A 156 -19.23 17.02 -9.72
N ALA A 157 -18.85 16.72 -8.48
CA ALA A 157 -17.46 16.46 -8.09
C ALA A 157 -17.14 14.97 -8.24
N PRO A 158 -16.24 14.55 -9.15
CA PRO A 158 -15.86 13.16 -9.31
C PRO A 158 -15.03 12.68 -8.10
N VAL A 159 -15.31 11.47 -7.64
CA VAL A 159 -14.53 10.79 -6.59
C VAL A 159 -14.21 9.37 -7.07
N GLU A 160 -12.92 9.13 -7.29
CA GLU A 160 -12.38 7.86 -7.75
C GLU A 160 -12.69 6.69 -6.80
N SER A 161 -12.68 5.46 -7.34
CA SER A 161 -12.90 4.22 -6.57
C SER A 161 -11.94 4.12 -5.39
N PHE A 162 -12.47 3.86 -4.20
CA PHE A 162 -11.69 3.75 -2.97
C PHE A 162 -10.73 4.95 -2.75
N ARG A 163 -11.18 6.18 -2.99
CA ARG A 163 -10.40 7.42 -2.74
C ARG A 163 -11.13 8.40 -1.82
N ALA A 164 -10.34 9.20 -1.12
CA ALA A 164 -10.78 10.49 -0.59
C ALA A 164 -10.64 11.57 -1.68
N CYS A 165 -11.41 12.64 -1.53
CA CYS A 165 -11.27 13.85 -2.35
C CYS A 165 -11.29 15.06 -1.42
N LEU A 166 -10.30 15.95 -1.57
CA LEU A 166 -10.27 17.23 -0.87
C LEU A 166 -10.55 18.32 -1.89
N LEU A 167 -11.61 19.09 -1.66
CA LEU A 167 -11.98 20.24 -2.47
C LEU A 167 -11.78 21.53 -1.67
N TYR A 168 -11.40 22.59 -2.35
CA TYR A 168 -11.52 23.97 -1.91
C TYR A 168 -12.65 24.63 -2.68
N ALA A 169 -13.57 25.28 -1.96
CA ALA A 169 -14.62 26.13 -2.51
C ALA A 169 -14.51 27.52 -1.88
N GLY A 170 -14.30 28.57 -2.67
CA GLY A 170 -14.08 29.91 -2.14
C GLY A 170 -14.75 31.01 -2.95
N THR A 171 -15.38 31.96 -2.27
CA THR A 171 -15.78 33.26 -2.86
C THR A 171 -14.61 34.25 -2.87
N ALA A 172 -13.55 33.96 -2.13
CA ALA A 172 -12.25 34.59 -2.24
C ALA A 172 -11.32 33.75 -3.14
N PRO A 173 -10.38 34.35 -3.88
CA PRO A 173 -9.41 33.60 -4.68
C PRO A 173 -8.58 32.63 -3.82
N CYS A 174 -8.32 31.44 -4.36
CA CYS A 174 -7.43 30.49 -3.71
C CYS A 174 -5.98 31.00 -3.75
N GLU A 175 -5.32 31.06 -2.60
CA GLU A 175 -3.92 31.52 -2.49
C GLU A 175 -2.91 30.48 -3.00
N GLU A 176 -3.37 29.26 -3.27
CA GLU A 176 -2.51 28.19 -3.76
C GLU A 176 -2.11 28.39 -5.23
N PRO A 177 -0.84 28.12 -5.59
CA PRO A 177 -0.44 28.12 -6.98
C PRO A 177 -1.14 26.99 -7.75
N GLY A 178 -1.29 27.16 -9.05
CA GLY A 178 -1.92 26.14 -9.87
C GLY A 178 -1.99 26.47 -11.35
N VAL A 179 -2.51 25.51 -12.10
CA VAL A 179 -2.81 25.65 -13.52
C VAL A 179 -4.24 25.19 -13.79
N SER A 180 -4.84 25.68 -14.86
CA SER A 180 -6.05 25.10 -15.43
C SER A 180 -5.69 24.25 -16.66
N GLY A 181 -6.58 23.31 -17.01
CA GLY A 181 -6.46 22.49 -18.22
C GLY A 181 -5.77 21.13 -18.06
N ALA A 182 -5.09 20.88 -16.94
CA ALA A 182 -4.56 19.58 -16.58
C ALA A 182 -4.67 19.32 -15.07
N ASP A 183 -4.56 18.05 -14.70
CA ASP A 183 -4.27 17.64 -13.34
C ASP A 183 -2.80 17.98 -13.02
N TYR A 184 -2.50 18.30 -11.77
CA TYR A 184 -1.15 18.65 -11.36
C TYR A 184 -0.87 18.29 -9.89
N GLN A 185 0.38 18.42 -9.47
CA GLN A 185 0.81 18.34 -8.07
C GLN A 185 1.79 19.46 -7.79
N VAL A 186 1.54 20.25 -6.75
CA VAL A 186 2.51 21.24 -6.27
C VAL A 186 3.59 20.50 -5.48
N ILE A 187 4.78 20.41 -6.05
CA ILE A 187 5.93 19.69 -5.47
C ILE A 187 6.68 20.57 -4.48
N ARG A 188 6.77 21.87 -4.76
CA ARG A 188 7.39 22.85 -3.87
C ARG A 188 6.65 24.17 -3.92
N ASP A 189 6.24 24.63 -2.75
CA ASP A 189 5.78 25.99 -2.51
C ASP A 189 6.40 26.51 -1.21
N LEU A 190 7.53 27.22 -1.32
CA LEU A 190 8.26 27.79 -0.20
C LEU A 190 8.49 29.29 -0.41
N PRO A 191 8.41 30.12 0.65
CA PRO A 191 8.74 31.54 0.57
C PRO A 191 10.14 31.77 -0.02
N GLY A 192 10.24 32.75 -0.93
CA GLY A 192 11.51 33.13 -1.57
C GLY A 192 12.12 32.06 -2.50
N LYS A 193 11.45 30.93 -2.74
CA LYS A 193 11.89 29.90 -3.68
C LYS A 193 10.95 29.81 -4.87
N PRO A 194 11.44 29.39 -6.05
CA PRO A 194 10.58 29.07 -7.18
C PRO A 194 9.57 27.99 -6.80
N VAL A 195 8.33 28.17 -7.26
CA VAL A 195 7.28 27.17 -7.14
C VAL A 195 7.55 26.08 -8.18
N GLU A 196 7.40 24.82 -7.78
CA GLU A 196 7.55 23.67 -8.68
C GLU A 196 6.25 22.88 -8.73
N ILE A 197 5.78 22.60 -9.93
CA ILE A 197 4.53 21.90 -10.22
C ILE A 197 4.85 20.74 -11.17
N GLU A 198 4.43 19.51 -10.81
CA GLU A 198 4.36 18.41 -11.76
C GLU A 198 2.99 18.43 -12.44
N LEU A 199 2.99 18.64 -13.75
CA LEU A 199 1.83 18.52 -14.61
C LEU A 199 1.60 17.04 -14.91
N LEU A 200 0.34 16.61 -14.86
CA LEU A 200 -0.05 15.20 -15.00
C LEU A 200 -0.98 15.02 -16.19
N GLY A 201 -0.65 14.06 -17.04
CA GLY A 201 -1.48 13.66 -18.18
C GLY A 201 -1.33 12.19 -18.48
N LEU A 202 -2.36 11.57 -19.05
CA LEU A 202 -2.26 10.18 -19.49
C LEU A 202 -1.30 10.05 -20.67
N PRO A 203 -0.68 8.88 -20.90
CA PRO A 203 0.24 8.71 -22.01
C PRO A 203 -0.41 9.04 -23.36
N GLY A 204 0.28 9.85 -24.18
CA GLY A 204 -0.20 10.29 -25.49
C GLY A 204 -1.36 11.29 -25.47
N SER A 205 -1.65 11.90 -24.32
CA SER A 205 -2.65 12.97 -24.21
C SER A 205 -2.02 14.35 -24.34
N SER A 206 -2.84 15.36 -24.59
CA SER A 206 -2.44 16.77 -24.64
C SER A 206 -3.37 17.60 -23.76
N ALA A 207 -2.86 18.69 -23.18
CA ALA A 207 -3.62 19.60 -22.33
C ALA A 207 -3.38 21.07 -22.73
N ASN A 208 -4.43 21.88 -22.68
CA ASN A 208 -4.33 23.33 -22.88
C ASN A 208 -4.20 24.03 -21.53
N LEU A 209 -2.97 24.37 -21.16
CA LEU A 209 -2.61 24.88 -19.85
C LEU A 209 -2.71 26.39 -19.76
N SER A 210 -3.33 26.90 -18.69
CA SER A 210 -3.22 28.32 -18.31
C SER A 210 -2.73 28.46 -16.87
N LEU A 211 -1.85 29.42 -16.62
CA LEU A 211 -1.36 29.72 -15.27
C LEU A 211 -2.45 30.43 -14.45
N ILE A 212 -2.70 29.93 -13.24
CA ILE A 212 -3.56 30.58 -12.23
C ILE A 212 -2.68 31.50 -11.38
N GLY A 213 -3.17 32.71 -11.06
CA GLY A 213 -2.43 33.65 -10.21
C GLY A 213 -1.19 34.25 -10.87
N LYS A 214 -1.24 34.49 -12.20
CA LYS A 214 -0.11 34.99 -13.02
C LYS A 214 0.68 36.15 -12.41
N ALA A 215 -0.02 37.08 -11.74
CA ALA A 215 0.58 38.27 -11.14
C ALA A 215 1.64 37.99 -10.05
N GLY A 216 1.70 36.76 -9.50
CA GLY A 216 2.70 36.39 -8.51
C GLY A 216 4.06 35.95 -9.09
N PHE A 217 4.19 35.87 -10.42
CA PHE A 217 5.32 35.22 -11.07
C PHE A 217 5.91 36.10 -12.19
N LYS A 218 7.24 36.01 -12.36
CA LYS A 218 8.00 36.78 -13.37
C LYS A 218 8.49 35.94 -14.55
N SER A 219 8.66 34.64 -14.35
CA SER A 219 9.09 33.70 -15.40
C SER A 219 8.57 32.31 -15.13
N ALA A 220 8.49 31.52 -16.20
CA ALA A 220 8.07 30.12 -16.18
C ALA A 220 9.04 29.29 -17.02
N ARG A 221 9.34 28.07 -16.56
CA ARG A 221 10.09 27.06 -17.32
C ARG A 221 9.35 25.75 -17.34
N LEU A 222 9.20 25.14 -18.51
CA LEU A 222 8.63 23.81 -18.69
C LEU A 222 9.75 22.84 -19.09
N ASP A 223 10.01 21.84 -18.25
CA ASP A 223 11.09 20.85 -18.44
C ASP A 223 12.48 21.48 -18.67
N GLY A 224 12.70 22.67 -18.09
CA GLY A 224 13.94 23.44 -18.18
C GLY A 224 13.94 24.52 -19.26
N GLU A 225 13.02 24.49 -20.21
CA GLU A 225 12.90 25.48 -21.29
C GLU A 225 12.04 26.67 -20.88
N GLU A 226 12.46 27.89 -21.22
CA GLU A 226 11.67 29.10 -20.93
C GLU A 226 10.31 29.08 -21.64
N MET A 227 9.26 29.38 -20.89
CA MET A 227 7.87 29.27 -21.35
C MET A 227 7.09 30.55 -21.05
N MET A 228 7.58 31.68 -21.55
CA MET A 228 6.94 32.99 -21.33
C MET A 228 5.54 33.10 -21.95
N ALA A 229 5.26 32.34 -23.01
CA ALA A 229 3.94 32.28 -23.65
C ALA A 229 2.79 31.89 -22.69
N LEU A 230 3.11 31.21 -21.57
CA LEU A 230 2.13 30.87 -20.53
C LEU A 230 1.52 32.12 -19.84
N PHE A 231 2.23 33.25 -19.87
CA PHE A 231 1.74 34.52 -19.35
C PHE A 231 0.78 35.19 -20.34
N ASP A 232 0.97 35.00 -21.65
CA ASP A 232 0.15 35.60 -22.70
C ASP A 232 -1.18 34.87 -22.91
N GLY A 233 -1.21 33.55 -22.73
CA GLY A 233 -2.42 32.77 -22.96
C GLY A 233 -2.26 31.28 -22.66
N PRO A 234 -3.28 30.47 -23.00
CA PRO A 234 -3.18 29.03 -22.89
C PRO A 234 -2.11 28.47 -23.84
N ILE A 235 -1.35 27.48 -23.37
CA ILE A 235 -0.38 26.73 -24.21
C ILE A 235 -0.77 25.25 -24.26
N THR A 236 -0.50 24.59 -25.38
CA THR A 236 -0.67 23.13 -25.48
C THR A 236 0.58 22.43 -24.95
N VAL A 237 0.38 21.46 -24.06
CA VAL A 237 1.44 20.57 -23.55
C VAL A 237 1.08 19.13 -23.85
N ASP A 238 1.99 18.44 -24.51
CA ASP A 238 1.86 17.03 -24.87
C ASP A 238 2.54 16.13 -23.84
N PHE A 239 1.86 15.04 -23.50
CA PHE A 239 2.36 13.99 -22.62
C PHE A 239 2.82 12.79 -23.45
N PRO A 240 4.06 12.30 -23.26
CA PRO A 240 4.64 11.27 -24.13
C PRO A 240 3.92 9.91 -24.02
N GLY A 241 4.25 8.98 -24.91
CA GLY A 241 3.73 7.62 -24.88
C GLY A 241 2.46 7.40 -25.71
N LYS A 242 1.91 6.19 -25.65
CA LYS A 242 0.75 5.78 -26.44
C LYS A 242 -0.51 5.76 -25.57
N PRO A 243 -1.64 6.32 -26.03
CA PRO A 243 -2.91 6.20 -25.32
C PRO A 243 -3.30 4.74 -25.08
N TYR A 244 -3.79 4.46 -23.88
CA TYR A 244 -4.40 3.16 -23.56
C TYR A 244 -5.75 3.03 -24.26
N ALA A 245 -6.07 1.83 -24.72
CA ALA A 245 -7.36 1.56 -25.36
C ALA A 245 -8.50 1.44 -24.34
N LYS A 246 -8.18 1.01 -23.11
CA LYS A 246 -9.10 0.83 -21.97
C LYS A 246 -8.59 1.63 -20.76
N PRO A 247 -9.49 1.99 -19.82
CA PRO A 247 -9.09 2.60 -18.56
C PRO A 247 -8.16 1.69 -17.76
N TYR A 248 -7.20 2.30 -17.04
CA TYR A 248 -6.27 1.55 -16.17
C TYR A 248 -6.95 0.95 -14.94
N HIS A 249 -8.15 1.41 -14.58
CA HIS A 249 -9.00 0.86 -13.54
C HIS A 249 -10.30 0.35 -14.18
N LEU A 250 -10.51 -0.96 -14.16
CA LEU A 250 -11.59 -1.59 -14.92
C LEU A 250 -12.09 -2.87 -14.23
N LYS A 251 -13.42 -3.04 -14.22
CA LYS A 251 -14.05 -4.32 -13.86
C LYS A 251 -13.79 -5.34 -14.95
N LEU A 252 -13.26 -6.50 -14.57
CA LEU A 252 -13.06 -7.63 -15.46
C LEU A 252 -14.26 -8.59 -15.37
N PRO A 253 -14.39 -9.58 -16.28
CA PRO A 253 -15.49 -10.54 -16.28
C PRO A 253 -15.80 -11.13 -14.89
N ASP A 254 -17.09 -11.34 -14.62
CA ASP A 254 -17.53 -11.92 -13.36
C ASP A 254 -17.10 -13.39 -13.25
N PHE A 255 -16.91 -13.83 -12.01
CA PHE A 255 -16.62 -15.22 -11.70
C PHE A 255 -17.85 -16.11 -11.93
N ARG A 256 -17.61 -17.32 -12.44
CA ARG A 256 -18.59 -18.42 -12.45
C ARG A 256 -18.25 -19.44 -11.38
N SER A 257 -19.27 -20.05 -10.77
CA SER A 257 -19.06 -21.21 -9.89
C SER A 257 -18.57 -22.40 -10.73
N ILE A 258 -17.64 -23.17 -10.20
CA ILE A 258 -17.11 -24.38 -10.81
C ILE A 258 -17.07 -25.51 -9.79
N GLU A 259 -16.84 -26.74 -10.26
CA GLU A 259 -16.42 -27.83 -9.37
C GLU A 259 -15.05 -27.50 -8.77
N VAL A 260 -14.76 -28.08 -7.61
CA VAL A 260 -13.46 -27.91 -6.96
C VAL A 260 -12.36 -28.40 -7.92
N PRO A 261 -11.40 -27.55 -8.31
CA PRO A 261 -10.33 -27.96 -9.22
C PRO A 261 -9.52 -29.11 -8.64
N ALA A 262 -9.16 -30.09 -9.48
CA ALA A 262 -8.33 -31.22 -9.06
C ALA A 262 -6.97 -30.77 -8.50
N ASP A 263 -6.48 -29.62 -8.93
CA ASP A 263 -5.22 -29.01 -8.51
C ASP A 263 -5.40 -27.85 -7.52
N ALA A 264 -6.51 -27.81 -6.77
CA ALA A 264 -6.77 -26.79 -5.75
C ALA A 264 -5.61 -26.64 -4.74
N ALA A 265 -4.95 -27.74 -4.37
CA ALA A 265 -3.79 -27.72 -3.50
C ALA A 265 -2.62 -26.91 -4.09
N ALA A 266 -2.33 -27.06 -5.39
CA ALA A 266 -1.27 -26.29 -6.06
C ALA A 266 -1.61 -24.80 -6.17
N LEU A 267 -2.90 -24.48 -6.41
CA LEU A 267 -3.39 -23.09 -6.37
C LEU A 267 -3.21 -22.46 -4.99
N TYR A 268 -3.51 -23.18 -3.91
CA TYR A 268 -3.24 -22.74 -2.55
C TYR A 268 -1.74 -22.51 -2.31
N GLU A 269 -0.90 -23.50 -2.64
CA GLU A 269 0.55 -23.40 -2.46
C GLU A 269 1.13 -22.19 -3.20
N ALA A 270 0.70 -21.94 -4.43
CA ALA A 270 1.14 -20.78 -5.20
C ALA A 270 0.96 -19.48 -4.40
N THR A 271 -0.20 -19.30 -3.77
CA THR A 271 -0.50 -18.11 -2.97
C THR A 271 0.26 -18.06 -1.64
N VAL A 272 0.41 -19.17 -0.91
CA VAL A 272 1.12 -19.12 0.38
C VAL A 272 2.65 -19.12 0.27
N PHE A 273 3.21 -19.62 -0.84
CA PHE A 273 4.61 -19.36 -1.20
C PHE A 273 4.80 -17.90 -1.66
N ALA A 274 3.84 -17.33 -2.39
CA ALA A 274 3.90 -15.95 -2.83
C ALA A 274 3.66 -14.93 -1.70
N ALA A 275 2.91 -15.30 -0.66
CA ALA A 275 2.53 -14.42 0.44
C ALA A 275 3.75 -13.83 1.14
N ASP A 276 3.77 -12.51 1.28
CA ASP A 276 4.76 -11.82 2.10
C ASP A 276 4.40 -12.01 3.59
N ASN A 277 5.32 -12.54 4.37
CA ASN A 277 5.21 -12.72 5.84
C ASN A 277 6.21 -11.85 6.60
N ASN A 278 6.97 -10.99 5.93
CA ASN A 278 7.88 -10.06 6.58
C ASN A 278 7.12 -9.03 7.42
N ALA A 279 7.83 -8.33 8.31
CA ALA A 279 7.30 -7.18 9.03
C ALA A 279 6.72 -6.13 8.07
N MET A 280 5.66 -5.44 8.50
CA MET A 280 5.02 -4.40 7.68
C MET A 280 6.00 -3.31 7.25
N GLU A 281 6.98 -2.99 8.10
CA GLU A 281 8.04 -2.03 7.81
C GLU A 281 8.95 -2.48 6.67
N VAL A 282 9.25 -3.79 6.57
CA VAL A 282 10.00 -4.37 5.45
C VAL A 282 9.19 -4.29 4.17
N ARG A 283 7.90 -4.66 4.21
CA ARG A 283 7.03 -4.58 3.02
C ARG A 283 6.92 -3.14 2.51
N SER A 284 6.84 -2.19 3.43
CA SER A 284 6.81 -0.76 3.11
C SER A 284 8.14 -0.26 2.54
N PHE A 285 9.27 -0.72 3.07
CA PHE A 285 10.60 -0.48 2.50
C PHE A 285 10.73 -1.02 1.07
N GLU A 286 10.28 -2.25 0.82
CA GLU A 286 10.33 -2.86 -0.51
C GLU A 286 9.37 -2.21 -1.50
N ARG A 287 8.14 -1.88 -1.06
CA ARG A 287 7.19 -1.04 -1.81
C ARG A 287 7.81 0.32 -2.14
N ALA A 288 8.66 0.86 -1.26
CA ALA A 288 9.32 2.13 -1.50
C ALA A 288 10.45 2.06 -2.56
N GLY A 289 10.78 0.86 -3.04
CA GLY A 289 11.95 0.63 -3.91
C GLY A 289 13.25 0.41 -3.14
N GLY A 290 13.18 0.24 -1.82
CA GLY A 290 14.32 0.02 -0.94
C GLY A 290 14.96 1.32 -0.42
N TRP A 291 16.28 1.39 -0.50
CA TRP A 291 17.05 2.49 0.08
C TRP A 291 16.76 3.81 -0.64
N SER A 292 16.40 4.82 0.14
CA SER A 292 16.13 6.18 -0.36
C SER A 292 17.37 6.81 -1.00
N ALA A 293 17.14 7.61 -2.05
CA ALA A 293 18.17 8.46 -2.64
C ALA A 293 18.40 9.74 -1.81
N ILE A 294 17.48 10.07 -0.89
CA ILE A 294 17.62 11.20 0.03
C ILE A 294 18.53 10.78 1.19
N PRO A 295 19.72 11.39 1.36
CA PRO A 295 20.72 10.89 2.32
C PRO A 295 20.24 10.81 3.77
N GLN A 296 19.42 11.78 4.21
CA GLN A 296 18.86 11.83 5.55
C GLN A 296 17.85 10.71 5.79
N VAL A 297 17.00 10.44 4.80
CA VAL A 297 16.00 9.36 4.85
C VAL A 297 16.73 8.02 4.87
N ARG A 298 17.72 7.82 4.00
CA ARG A 298 18.55 6.61 4.00
C ARG A 298 19.21 6.36 5.36
N LYS A 299 19.77 7.39 6.00
CA LYS A 299 20.35 7.24 7.35
C LYS A 299 19.31 6.80 8.38
N ALA A 300 18.08 7.29 8.30
CA ALA A 300 17.00 6.85 9.18
C ALA A 300 16.58 5.39 8.89
N GLN A 301 16.50 5.00 7.62
CA GLN A 301 16.29 3.60 7.22
C GLN A 301 17.42 2.70 7.76
N GLU A 302 18.69 3.11 7.60
CA GLU A 302 19.84 2.33 8.07
C GLU A 302 19.85 2.21 9.59
N ALA A 303 19.54 3.29 10.31
CA ALA A 303 19.41 3.25 11.77
C ALA A 303 18.28 2.31 12.23
N PHE A 304 17.14 2.32 11.52
CA PHE A 304 16.01 1.46 11.85
C PHE A 304 16.27 -0.02 11.56
N PHE A 305 16.76 -0.37 10.37
CA PHE A 305 16.93 -1.78 9.97
C PHE A 305 18.20 -2.44 10.55
N ARG A 306 19.15 -1.65 11.07
CA ARG A 306 20.37 -2.18 11.69
C ARG A 306 20.34 -2.15 13.22
N GLN A 307 19.25 -1.70 13.84
CA GLN A 307 19.14 -1.74 15.30
C GLN A 307 19.06 -3.20 15.79
N PRO A 308 19.69 -3.54 16.94
CA PRO A 308 19.68 -4.89 17.49
C PRO A 308 18.27 -5.47 17.60
N ASP A 309 17.33 -4.71 18.17
CA ASP A 309 15.93 -5.10 18.33
C ASP A 309 15.24 -5.54 17.04
N PHE A 310 15.61 -4.97 15.89
CA PHE A 310 15.03 -5.37 14.60
C PHE A 310 15.63 -6.70 14.13
N LEU A 311 16.95 -6.82 14.18
CA LEU A 311 17.70 -8.00 13.72
C LEU A 311 17.39 -9.24 14.58
N GLU A 312 17.35 -9.07 15.89
CA GLU A 312 17.13 -10.13 16.87
C GLU A 312 15.68 -10.65 16.91
N ARG A 313 14.72 -9.97 16.25
CA ARG A 313 13.31 -10.41 16.21
C ARG A 313 13.02 -11.43 15.11
N GLY A 314 13.91 -11.55 14.13
CA GLY A 314 13.76 -12.53 13.04
C GLY A 314 12.55 -12.28 12.13
N ILE A 315 12.35 -11.02 11.75
CA ILE A 315 11.13 -10.55 11.08
C ILE A 315 11.31 -10.21 9.58
N TRP A 316 12.50 -10.50 9.03
CA TRP A 316 12.84 -10.29 7.63
C TRP A 316 13.48 -11.55 7.05
N ASP A 317 12.83 -12.18 6.08
CA ASP A 317 13.28 -13.41 5.44
C ASP A 317 14.69 -13.32 4.81
N LYS A 318 15.07 -12.16 4.27
CA LYS A 318 16.42 -11.92 3.72
C LYS A 318 17.55 -12.20 4.71
N ASN A 319 17.29 -12.08 6.00
CA ASN A 319 18.28 -12.39 7.03
C ASN A 319 18.67 -13.88 7.06
N LEU A 320 17.88 -14.79 6.47
CA LEU A 320 18.28 -16.19 6.31
C LEU A 320 19.47 -16.37 5.34
N PHE A 321 19.74 -15.37 4.52
CA PHE A 321 20.67 -15.43 3.38
C PHE A 321 21.81 -14.41 3.48
N ASP A 322 21.93 -13.68 4.59
CA ASP A 322 22.91 -12.60 4.76
C ASP A 322 24.30 -13.08 5.25
N GLY A 323 24.42 -14.37 5.56
CA GLY A 323 25.64 -15.00 6.06
C GLY A 323 25.97 -14.68 7.52
N ARG A 324 25.05 -14.04 8.26
CA ARG A 324 25.25 -13.65 9.65
C ARG A 324 24.62 -14.67 10.61
N PRO A 325 25.33 -15.08 11.66
CA PRO A 325 24.79 -16.04 12.63
C PRO A 325 23.82 -15.41 13.64
N ASP A 326 23.79 -14.09 13.77
CA ASP A 326 23.00 -13.34 14.76
C ASP A 326 21.65 -12.83 14.22
N THR A 327 21.36 -13.07 12.95
CA THR A 327 20.10 -12.70 12.30
C THR A 327 19.31 -13.96 11.91
N GLY A 328 18.09 -13.79 11.40
CA GLY A 328 17.31 -14.89 10.83
C GLY A 328 15.84 -14.56 10.61
N PHE A 329 14.99 -15.58 10.52
CA PHE A 329 13.56 -15.45 10.26
C PHE A 329 12.70 -16.51 10.97
N TRP A 330 11.66 -16.08 11.70
CA TRP A 330 10.78 -16.99 12.45
C TRP A 330 9.46 -16.32 12.91
N PRO A 331 8.43 -17.11 13.29
CA PRO A 331 7.19 -16.57 13.85
C PRO A 331 7.44 -15.72 15.10
N CYS A 332 7.05 -14.44 15.04
CA CYS A 332 7.28 -13.47 16.12
C CYS A 332 6.72 -13.97 17.47
N PRO A 333 7.57 -14.09 18.53
CA PRO A 333 7.13 -14.63 19.82
C PRO A 333 6.39 -13.61 20.70
N LEU A 334 6.43 -12.31 20.38
CA LEU A 334 5.90 -11.20 21.20
C LEU A 334 4.43 -11.38 21.59
N PHE A 335 3.64 -12.05 20.75
CA PHE A 335 2.21 -12.23 20.94
C PHE A 335 1.81 -13.64 21.42
N ARG A 336 2.77 -14.51 21.74
CA ARG A 336 2.49 -15.83 22.32
C ARG A 336 1.69 -15.66 23.62
N GLY A 337 0.49 -16.21 23.66
CA GLY A 337 -0.44 -16.11 24.80
C GLY A 337 -1.55 -15.07 24.66
N ILE A 338 -1.46 -14.16 23.68
CA ILE A 338 -2.54 -13.20 23.32
C ILE A 338 -3.24 -13.62 22.01
N GLY A 339 -2.54 -14.42 21.19
CA GLY A 339 -3.07 -15.09 20.00
C GLY A 339 -1.92 -15.70 19.19
N GLU A 340 -2.18 -16.78 18.45
CA GLU A 340 -1.18 -17.33 17.54
C GLU A 340 -1.03 -16.41 16.32
N VAL A 341 0.21 -16.02 15.99
CA VAL A 341 0.51 -15.29 14.74
C VAL A 341 0.53 -16.21 13.52
N THR A 342 0.63 -17.52 13.75
CA THR A 342 0.58 -18.56 12.73
C THR A 342 -0.86 -19.00 12.51
N VAL A 343 -1.16 -19.34 11.27
CA VAL A 343 -2.39 -20.02 10.87
C VAL A 343 -2.14 -21.52 10.97
N ASP A 344 -2.86 -22.22 11.85
CA ASP A 344 -2.71 -23.65 12.18
C ASP A 344 -1.24 -24.11 12.22
N ALA A 345 -0.51 -23.69 13.26
CA ALA A 345 0.91 -23.99 13.48
C ALA A 345 1.92 -23.37 12.51
N GLY A 346 1.48 -22.86 11.36
CA GLY A 346 2.37 -22.37 10.33
C GLY A 346 3.14 -23.50 9.61
N CYS A 347 3.95 -23.11 8.63
CA CYS A 347 4.79 -24.00 7.87
C CYS A 347 5.87 -23.17 7.17
N PHE A 348 7.12 -23.55 7.41
CA PHE A 348 8.26 -22.93 6.77
C PHE A 348 8.28 -23.32 5.30
N ARG A 349 8.35 -22.31 4.43
CA ARG A 349 8.37 -22.42 2.98
C ARG A 349 9.55 -21.62 2.46
N LEU A 350 10.25 -22.22 1.51
CA LEU A 350 11.37 -21.60 0.79
C LEU A 350 11.11 -21.75 -0.71
N ASP A 351 11.09 -20.63 -1.42
CA ASP A 351 11.08 -20.58 -2.89
C ASP A 351 12.47 -20.12 -3.34
N LEU A 352 13.14 -20.93 -4.17
CA LEU A 352 14.47 -20.61 -4.71
C LEU A 352 14.40 -19.58 -5.85
N GLY A 353 13.19 -19.18 -6.27
CA GLY A 353 12.91 -18.25 -7.36
C GLY A 353 12.91 -18.92 -8.74
N GLU A 354 13.67 -20.00 -8.90
CA GLU A 354 13.71 -20.81 -10.11
C GLU A 354 14.00 -22.29 -9.79
N VAL A 355 13.87 -23.16 -10.79
CA VAL A 355 14.17 -24.58 -10.63
C VAL A 355 15.69 -24.79 -10.66
N CYS A 356 16.24 -25.27 -9.55
CA CYS A 356 17.66 -25.50 -9.34
C CYS A 356 17.97 -26.98 -9.13
N ALA A 357 19.17 -27.42 -9.50
CA ALA A 357 19.71 -28.71 -9.04
C ALA A 357 20.31 -28.53 -7.64
N VAL A 358 19.88 -29.36 -6.69
CA VAL A 358 20.23 -29.26 -5.27
C VAL A 358 20.56 -30.66 -4.75
N ASP A 359 21.73 -30.80 -4.13
CA ASP A 359 22.12 -32.04 -3.45
C ASP A 359 21.68 -32.02 -2.00
N GLU A 360 21.89 -30.89 -1.32
CA GLU A 360 21.62 -30.71 0.10
C GLU A 360 21.10 -29.30 0.39
N LEU A 361 20.17 -29.19 1.33
CA LEU A 361 19.89 -27.95 2.05
C LEU A 361 20.41 -28.06 3.48
N VAL A 362 21.05 -27.01 3.97
CA VAL A 362 21.51 -26.89 5.36
C VAL A 362 20.71 -25.79 6.05
N LEU A 363 19.91 -26.18 7.05
CA LEU A 363 19.13 -25.25 7.87
C LEU A 363 19.80 -25.10 9.24
N ASN A 364 20.08 -23.86 9.67
CA ASN A 364 20.69 -23.58 10.97
C ASN A 364 19.68 -22.91 11.90
N THR A 365 19.53 -23.43 13.13
CA THR A 365 18.61 -22.88 14.16
C THR A 365 19.31 -22.04 15.23
N GLY A 366 20.64 -21.89 15.13
CA GLY A 366 21.52 -21.21 16.09
C GLY A 366 21.75 -22.01 17.37
N ASP A 367 20.68 -22.39 18.07
CA ASP A 367 20.74 -23.11 19.34
C ASP A 367 19.59 -24.13 19.49
N ARG A 368 19.58 -24.84 20.63
CA ARG A 368 18.54 -25.83 20.97
C ARG A 368 17.16 -25.22 21.21
N TYR A 369 17.09 -23.96 21.64
CA TYR A 369 15.81 -23.28 21.82
C TYR A 369 15.18 -22.96 20.46
N GLY A 370 16.00 -22.54 19.49
CA GLY A 370 15.58 -22.36 18.10
C GLY A 370 15.13 -23.65 17.44
N LEU A 371 15.75 -24.79 17.79
CA LEU A 371 15.36 -26.11 17.27
C LEU A 371 13.95 -26.53 17.74
N ALA A 372 13.56 -26.19 18.97
CA ALA A 372 12.26 -26.57 19.52
C ALA A 372 11.11 -26.05 18.63
N PRO A 373 10.04 -26.84 18.40
CA PRO A 373 9.66 -28.08 19.08
C PRO A 373 10.34 -29.35 18.54
N MET A 374 11.30 -29.23 17.61
CA MET A 374 12.02 -30.41 17.09
C MET A 374 13.00 -30.96 18.13
N CYS A 375 13.19 -32.28 18.11
CA CYS A 375 14.10 -33.00 19.00
C CYS A 375 15.36 -33.41 18.25
N SER A 376 16.52 -33.05 18.79
CA SER A 376 17.82 -33.45 18.22
C SER A 376 17.91 -34.97 18.08
N ALA A 377 18.47 -35.42 16.96
CA ALA A 377 18.59 -36.81 16.53
C ALA A 377 17.26 -37.55 16.27
N ALA A 378 16.10 -36.89 16.33
CA ALA A 378 14.84 -37.48 15.88
C ALA A 378 14.67 -37.30 14.36
N GLY A 379 13.94 -38.24 13.73
CA GLY A 379 13.67 -38.21 12.30
C GLY A 379 12.48 -37.31 11.96
N TYR A 380 12.68 -36.45 10.96
CA TYR A 380 11.65 -35.54 10.42
C TYR A 380 11.58 -35.67 8.90
N GLN A 381 10.54 -35.07 8.34
CA GLN A 381 10.36 -35.00 6.90
C GLN A 381 10.12 -33.57 6.43
N ALA A 382 10.49 -33.32 5.19
CA ALA A 382 10.16 -32.12 4.44
C ALA A 382 9.74 -32.51 3.03
N TYR A 383 9.24 -31.53 2.28
CA TYR A 383 8.70 -31.75 0.94
C TYR A 383 9.37 -30.80 -0.04
N VAL A 384 9.77 -31.33 -1.19
CA VAL A 384 10.36 -30.56 -2.28
C VAL A 384 9.54 -30.72 -3.56
N SER A 385 9.45 -29.66 -4.35
CA SER A 385 8.71 -29.65 -5.62
C SER A 385 9.36 -28.73 -6.65
N GLU A 386 9.22 -29.06 -7.93
CA GLU A 386 9.57 -28.18 -9.05
C GLU A 386 8.39 -27.29 -9.48
N ASP A 387 7.15 -27.74 -9.26
CA ASP A 387 5.95 -27.27 -9.96
C ASP A 387 4.73 -26.97 -9.05
N LEU A 388 4.85 -27.17 -7.73
CA LEU A 388 3.79 -27.10 -6.71
C LEU A 388 2.73 -28.20 -6.76
N VAL A 389 2.80 -29.09 -7.75
CA VAL A 389 1.85 -30.18 -7.96
C VAL A 389 2.46 -31.49 -7.44
N SER A 390 3.67 -31.77 -7.91
CA SER A 390 4.40 -33.00 -7.62
C SER A 390 5.33 -32.75 -6.43
N TRP A 391 5.01 -33.36 -5.29
CA TRP A 391 5.78 -33.24 -4.06
C TRP A 391 6.56 -34.53 -3.76
N ARG A 392 7.86 -34.39 -3.55
CA ARG A 392 8.74 -35.47 -3.09
C ARG A 392 9.07 -35.28 -1.62
N THR A 393 8.90 -36.34 -0.84
CA THR A 393 9.30 -36.35 0.57
C THR A 393 10.79 -36.58 0.71
N VAL A 394 11.47 -35.75 1.50
CA VAL A 394 12.85 -35.93 1.95
C VAL A 394 12.86 -36.14 3.46
N ARG A 395 13.74 -37.00 3.95
CA ARG A 395 13.85 -37.34 5.38
C ARG A 395 15.22 -37.00 5.90
N PHE A 396 15.28 -36.50 7.13
CA PHE A 396 16.51 -36.03 7.76
C PHE A 396 16.44 -36.19 9.27
N LEU A 397 17.59 -36.11 9.93
CA LEU A 397 17.68 -36.03 11.38
C LEU A 397 17.72 -34.56 11.80
N ALA A 398 16.90 -34.19 12.77
CA ALA A 398 16.94 -32.84 13.32
C ALA A 398 18.20 -32.63 14.17
N ASP A 399 18.83 -31.48 14.00
CA ASP A 399 19.88 -30.97 14.88
C ASP A 399 19.95 -29.44 14.69
N MET A 400 20.84 -28.73 15.38
CA MET A 400 21.01 -27.28 15.18
C MET A 400 21.50 -26.93 13.77
N ASN A 401 22.17 -27.87 13.10
CA ASN A 401 22.50 -27.83 11.67
C ASN A 401 21.84 -29.03 10.99
N MET A 402 20.69 -28.80 10.36
CA MET A 402 19.93 -29.86 9.69
C MET A 402 20.43 -30.03 8.27
N HIS A 403 21.02 -31.19 7.99
CA HIS A 403 21.47 -31.61 6.66
C HIS A 403 20.34 -32.37 5.97
N ILE A 404 19.70 -31.72 5.00
CA ILE A 404 18.53 -32.26 4.30
C ILE A 404 18.95 -32.80 2.93
N PRO A 405 18.95 -34.13 2.72
CA PRO A 405 19.37 -34.72 1.45
C PRO A 405 18.26 -34.54 0.41
N VAL A 406 18.38 -33.49 -0.41
CA VAL A 406 17.46 -33.22 -1.51
C VAL A 406 17.79 -34.15 -2.67
N THR A 407 18.99 -34.10 -3.22
CA THR A 407 19.42 -34.84 -4.43
C THR A 407 18.39 -34.79 -5.56
N GLY A 408 18.47 -33.77 -6.40
CA GLY A 408 17.65 -33.65 -7.61
C GLY A 408 17.33 -32.21 -7.96
N ARG A 409 16.28 -32.00 -8.76
CA ARG A 409 15.78 -30.67 -9.08
C ARG A 409 14.67 -30.26 -8.12
N MET A 410 14.65 -28.98 -7.75
CA MET A 410 13.57 -28.39 -6.97
C MET A 410 13.53 -26.87 -7.16
N ARG A 411 12.38 -26.27 -6.87
CA ARG A 411 12.22 -24.83 -6.66
C ARG A 411 11.63 -24.52 -5.30
N TYR A 412 10.72 -25.38 -4.83
CA TYR A 412 9.96 -25.16 -3.61
C TYR A 412 10.35 -26.19 -2.55
N PHE A 413 10.55 -25.70 -1.33
CA PHE A 413 10.75 -26.50 -0.13
C PHE A 413 9.68 -26.12 0.89
N LYS A 414 9.08 -27.10 1.58
CA LYS A 414 8.26 -26.83 2.76
C LYS A 414 8.48 -27.85 3.88
N MET A 415 8.40 -27.40 5.13
CA MET A 415 8.42 -28.24 6.33
C MET A 415 7.54 -27.66 7.44
N GLY A 416 6.97 -28.51 8.27
CA GLY A 416 6.03 -28.14 9.33
C GLY A 416 4.56 -28.30 8.94
N GLY A 417 3.67 -28.01 9.88
CA GLY A 417 2.22 -28.06 9.68
C GLY A 417 1.42 -29.00 10.59
N ASN A 418 1.99 -29.54 11.67
CA ASN A 418 1.20 -30.33 12.62
C ASN A 418 1.49 -29.97 14.09
N THR A 419 0.52 -29.34 14.76
CA THR A 419 0.51 -29.15 16.23
C THR A 419 -0.78 -29.67 16.88
N HIS A 420 -1.32 -30.81 16.41
CA HIS A 420 -2.36 -31.55 17.14
C HIS A 420 -1.82 -32.81 17.84
N GLY A 421 -0.58 -32.75 18.33
CA GLY A 421 -0.14 -33.50 19.51
C GLY A 421 0.30 -34.96 19.33
N ILE A 422 0.36 -35.52 18.12
CA ILE A 422 0.75 -36.95 17.95
C ILE A 422 1.81 -37.20 16.87
N ASN A 423 1.85 -36.42 15.79
CA ASN A 423 2.81 -36.64 14.69
C ASN A 423 3.93 -35.60 14.71
N ILE A 424 4.99 -35.88 15.49
CA ILE A 424 6.16 -35.01 15.62
C ILE A 424 6.94 -34.86 14.30
N VAL A 425 6.74 -35.76 13.33
CA VAL A 425 7.50 -35.81 12.07
C VAL A 425 7.32 -34.58 11.16
N ASP A 426 6.23 -33.81 11.35
CA ASP A 426 5.84 -32.63 10.55
C ASP A 426 5.91 -31.33 11.37
N ALA A 427 7.03 -31.09 12.04
CA ALA A 427 7.32 -29.86 12.76
C ALA A 427 8.27 -28.93 11.97
N MET A 428 8.16 -27.63 12.21
CA MET A 428 9.18 -26.64 11.81
C MET A 428 9.93 -26.14 13.04
N PRO A 429 11.20 -25.73 12.93
CA PRO A 429 11.92 -25.15 14.06
C PRO A 429 11.28 -23.82 14.48
N GLY A 430 11.35 -23.51 15.76
CA GLY A 430 10.84 -22.27 16.33
C GLY A 430 11.68 -21.04 15.94
N ARG A 431 12.94 -21.25 15.54
CA ARG A 431 13.85 -20.23 15.03
C ARG A 431 14.73 -20.76 13.90
N MET A 432 14.96 -19.94 12.88
CA MET A 432 15.90 -20.24 11.80
C MET A 432 16.84 -19.05 11.58
N ASN A 433 18.14 -19.28 11.67
CA ASN A 433 19.19 -18.27 11.52
C ASN A 433 19.71 -18.21 10.09
N SER A 434 19.88 -19.36 9.43
CA SER A 434 20.29 -19.37 8.02
C SER A 434 19.79 -20.58 7.25
N VAL A 435 19.74 -20.43 5.93
CA VAL A 435 19.45 -21.50 4.98
C VAL A 435 20.44 -21.44 3.84
N LYS A 436 21.09 -22.57 3.59
CA LYS A 436 22.06 -22.74 2.50
C LYS A 436 21.66 -23.91 1.63
N GLY A 437 22.00 -23.85 0.35
CA GLY A 437 21.89 -25.00 -0.55
C GLY A 437 23.23 -25.30 -1.20
N TYR A 438 23.46 -26.58 -1.47
CA TYR A 438 24.71 -27.05 -2.05
C TYR A 438 24.45 -27.90 -3.29
N ARG A 439 25.34 -27.75 -4.27
CA ARG A 439 25.44 -28.59 -5.45
C ARG A 439 26.90 -28.90 -5.74
N ASP A 440 27.26 -30.18 -5.84
CA ASP A 440 28.62 -30.63 -6.10
C ASP A 440 29.65 -30.03 -5.11
N GLY A 441 29.23 -29.82 -3.86
CA GLY A 441 30.02 -29.20 -2.79
C GLY A 441 30.12 -27.66 -2.85
N GLN A 442 29.49 -27.01 -3.82
CA GLN A 442 29.45 -25.55 -3.95
C GLN A 442 28.14 -24.96 -3.44
N GLU A 443 28.22 -23.83 -2.72
CA GLU A 443 27.04 -23.10 -2.24
C GLU A 443 26.29 -22.45 -3.41
N LEU A 444 24.96 -22.54 -3.40
CA LEU A 444 24.08 -21.98 -4.42
C LEU A 444 23.92 -20.46 -4.26
N ASP A 445 23.64 -19.77 -5.36
CA ASP A 445 23.23 -18.36 -5.30
C ASP A 445 21.83 -18.23 -4.69
N THR A 446 21.74 -17.44 -3.62
CA THR A 446 20.52 -17.19 -2.85
C THR A 446 19.85 -15.86 -3.21
N SER A 447 20.36 -15.13 -4.22
CA SER A 447 19.87 -13.80 -4.59
C SER A 447 18.38 -13.72 -4.94
N LYS A 448 17.79 -14.83 -5.39
CA LYS A 448 16.36 -14.96 -5.74
C LYS A 448 15.53 -15.67 -4.67
N TRP A 449 16.14 -16.10 -3.58
CA TRP A 449 15.47 -16.93 -2.58
C TRP A 449 14.59 -16.07 -1.69
N ARG A 450 13.48 -16.64 -1.26
CA ARG A 450 12.52 -16.01 -0.35
C ARG A 450 11.91 -17.04 0.59
N ALA A 451 11.44 -16.60 1.76
CA ALA A 451 10.79 -17.50 2.71
C ALA A 451 9.48 -16.95 3.27
N SER A 452 8.59 -17.88 3.67
CA SER A 452 7.38 -17.60 4.44
C SER A 452 7.21 -18.67 5.52
N ASN A 453 6.49 -18.39 6.61
CA ASN A 453 6.42 -19.30 7.76
C ASN A 453 5.09 -19.30 8.52
N LEU A 454 4.14 -18.42 8.18
CA LEU A 454 2.95 -18.21 9.00
C LEU A 454 1.74 -19.02 8.57
N PHE A 455 1.68 -19.47 7.31
CA PHE A 455 0.51 -20.21 6.81
C PHE A 455 0.61 -21.71 7.07
N ARG A 456 -0.54 -22.32 7.38
CA ARG A 456 -0.72 -23.77 7.54
C ARG A 456 -0.14 -24.56 6.37
N SER A 457 0.32 -25.79 6.62
CA SER A 457 1.02 -26.59 5.60
C SER A 457 0.12 -27.07 4.45
N ASN A 458 -1.14 -27.38 4.75
CA ASN A 458 -2.06 -27.96 3.77
C ASN A 458 -3.34 -27.12 3.64
N LEU A 459 -3.85 -27.07 2.40
CA LEU A 459 -5.14 -26.48 2.08
C LEU A 459 -6.25 -27.19 2.88
N PRO A 460 -7.10 -26.47 3.62
CA PRO A 460 -8.30 -27.04 4.22
C PRO A 460 -9.27 -27.54 3.13
N ALA A 461 -10.20 -28.43 3.49
CA ALA A 461 -11.14 -28.98 2.53
C ALA A 461 -11.94 -27.86 1.82
N VAL A 462 -11.75 -27.73 0.51
CA VAL A 462 -12.46 -26.74 -0.31
C VAL A 462 -13.91 -27.19 -0.44
N GLN A 463 -14.82 -26.30 -0.06
CA GLN A 463 -16.26 -26.52 -0.08
C GLN A 463 -16.89 -25.99 -1.37
N LYS A 464 -16.35 -24.90 -1.92
CA LYS A 464 -16.83 -24.28 -3.15
C LYS A 464 -15.71 -23.53 -3.86
N ALA A 465 -15.79 -23.49 -5.20
CA ALA A 465 -14.80 -22.81 -6.04
C ALA A 465 -15.46 -21.95 -7.12
N TRP A 466 -14.74 -20.90 -7.51
CA TRP A 466 -15.12 -20.01 -8.61
C TRP A 466 -13.94 -19.75 -9.52
N GLN A 467 -14.22 -19.48 -10.79
CA GLN A 467 -13.21 -19.16 -11.79
C GLN A 467 -13.65 -17.96 -12.65
N ALA A 468 -12.67 -17.14 -13.04
CA ALA A 468 -12.79 -16.17 -14.13
C ALA A 468 -11.63 -16.38 -15.12
N GLU A 469 -11.88 -16.13 -16.39
CA GLU A 469 -10.88 -16.26 -17.47
C GLU A 469 -10.76 -14.93 -18.20
N ILE A 470 -9.52 -14.46 -18.40
CA ILE A 470 -9.25 -13.21 -19.11
C ILE A 470 -8.02 -13.33 -20.00
N THR A 471 -7.89 -12.41 -20.95
CA THR A 471 -6.65 -12.09 -21.65
C THR A 471 -6.48 -10.58 -21.66
N LEU A 472 -5.27 -10.11 -21.38
CA LEU A 472 -4.95 -8.69 -21.34
C LEU A 472 -4.19 -8.30 -22.61
N ASP A 473 -4.74 -7.37 -23.38
CA ASP A 473 -4.09 -6.82 -24.57
C ASP A 473 -3.09 -5.71 -24.20
N GLU A 474 -3.36 -5.02 -23.10
CA GLU A 474 -2.54 -3.95 -22.56
C GLU A 474 -2.46 -4.04 -21.04
N VAL A 475 -1.34 -3.57 -20.50
CA VAL A 475 -1.04 -3.57 -19.07
C VAL A 475 -0.29 -2.28 -18.79
N ALA A 476 -0.90 -1.39 -17.99
CA ALA A 476 -0.24 -0.16 -17.55
C ALA A 476 0.85 -0.49 -16.51
N PRO A 477 1.92 0.32 -16.39
CA PRO A 477 2.92 0.13 -15.34
C PRO A 477 2.28 0.10 -13.94
N GLY A 478 2.75 -0.82 -13.09
CA GLY A 478 2.21 -0.99 -11.72
C GLY A 478 0.78 -1.55 -11.67
N SER A 479 0.32 -2.20 -12.74
CA SER A 479 -0.98 -2.88 -12.77
C SER A 479 -1.01 -4.08 -11.83
N VAL A 480 -2.17 -4.28 -11.21
CA VAL A 480 -2.46 -5.38 -10.31
C VAL A 480 -3.86 -5.89 -10.60
N LEU A 481 -4.02 -7.22 -10.62
CA LEU A 481 -5.32 -7.85 -10.57
C LEU A 481 -5.80 -7.85 -9.11
N CYS A 482 -6.98 -7.28 -8.89
CA CYS A 482 -7.64 -7.26 -7.59
C CYS A 482 -8.74 -8.32 -7.60
N ILE A 483 -8.57 -9.36 -6.79
CA ILE A 483 -9.51 -10.45 -6.63
C ILE A 483 -10.27 -10.22 -5.32
N ALA A 484 -11.39 -9.50 -5.41
CA ALA A 484 -12.19 -9.11 -4.26
C ALA A 484 -13.20 -10.21 -3.92
N ILE A 485 -12.98 -10.91 -2.81
CA ILE A 485 -13.84 -11.96 -2.28
C ILE A 485 -14.84 -11.31 -1.32
N GLN A 486 -15.95 -10.81 -1.86
CA GLN A 486 -16.99 -10.17 -1.06
C GLN A 486 -17.81 -11.22 -0.31
N GLY A 487 -18.19 -10.91 0.92
CA GLY A 487 -18.91 -11.82 1.82
C GLY A 487 -18.06 -12.28 3.00
N LYS A 488 -18.71 -12.96 3.95
CA LYS A 488 -18.06 -13.63 5.09
C LYS A 488 -17.53 -14.98 4.62
N HIS A 489 -16.29 -15.30 4.98
CA HIS A 489 -15.61 -16.53 4.61
C HIS A 489 -14.80 -17.15 5.78
N GLY A 490 -14.88 -16.56 6.99
CA GLY A 490 -14.09 -17.02 8.15
C GLY A 490 -12.66 -16.48 8.15
N ILE A 491 -11.95 -16.58 9.28
CA ILE A 491 -10.55 -16.13 9.33
C ILE A 491 -9.70 -17.12 8.52
N GLU A 492 -9.03 -16.62 7.48
CA GLU A 492 -8.26 -17.44 6.52
C GLU A 492 -9.07 -18.58 5.89
N GLY A 493 -10.39 -18.39 5.71
CA GLY A 493 -11.29 -19.40 5.15
C GLY A 493 -11.59 -19.27 3.67
N ALA A 494 -10.99 -18.30 2.97
CA ALA A 494 -10.98 -18.24 1.51
C ALA A 494 -9.62 -17.85 0.95
N TYR A 495 -9.28 -18.38 -0.23
CA TYR A 495 -8.01 -18.14 -0.92
C TYR A 495 -8.24 -17.79 -2.39
N ALA A 496 -7.36 -16.96 -2.97
CA ALA A 496 -7.35 -16.70 -4.40
C ALA A 496 -5.97 -16.94 -4.99
N ALA A 497 -5.93 -17.43 -6.23
CA ALA A 497 -4.72 -17.72 -7.00
C ALA A 497 -5.03 -17.61 -8.50
N ALA A 498 -4.01 -17.71 -9.34
CA ALA A 498 -4.19 -17.72 -10.78
C ALA A 498 -3.28 -18.72 -11.49
N LYS A 499 -3.58 -18.98 -12.76
CA LYS A 499 -2.65 -19.56 -13.75
C LYS A 499 -2.46 -18.56 -14.87
N ILE A 500 -1.20 -18.27 -15.24
CA ILE A 500 -0.86 -17.36 -16.34
C ILE A 500 -0.14 -18.17 -17.41
N GLY A 501 -0.79 -18.40 -18.55
CA GLY A 501 -0.27 -19.30 -19.59
C GLY A 501 0.01 -20.72 -19.06
N GLY A 502 -0.83 -21.20 -18.13
CA GLY A 502 -0.70 -22.50 -17.48
C GLY A 502 0.22 -22.55 -16.25
N ALA A 503 1.06 -21.53 -16.00
CA ALA A 503 1.94 -21.49 -14.83
C ALA A 503 1.21 -20.93 -13.60
N TYR A 504 1.35 -21.60 -12.45
CA TYR A 504 0.75 -21.15 -11.19
C TYR A 504 1.31 -19.80 -10.74
N ALA A 505 0.42 -18.91 -10.30
CA ALA A 505 0.74 -17.57 -9.83
C ALA A 505 -0.06 -17.26 -8.55
N GLY A 506 0.67 -16.95 -7.48
CA GLY A 506 0.10 -16.57 -6.19
C GLY A 506 0.03 -15.07 -5.99
N CYS A 507 -0.80 -14.64 -5.04
CA CYS A 507 -0.95 -13.24 -4.69
C CYS A 507 -0.02 -12.86 -3.53
N PRO A 508 1.04 -12.05 -3.75
CA PRO A 508 1.98 -11.70 -2.69
C PRO A 508 1.40 -10.76 -1.63
N ASP A 509 0.30 -10.08 -1.94
CA ASP A 509 -0.33 -9.07 -1.10
C ASP A 509 -1.85 -9.28 -1.04
N ARG A 510 -2.47 -8.83 0.05
CA ARG A 510 -3.93 -8.89 0.29
C ARG A 510 -4.38 -7.75 1.20
N ALA A 511 -5.65 -7.33 1.08
CA ALA A 511 -6.34 -6.47 2.03
C ALA A 511 -7.48 -7.23 2.71
N PRO A 512 -7.55 -7.27 4.06
CA PRO A 512 -6.47 -6.91 4.98
C PRO A 512 -5.20 -7.73 4.74
N SER A 513 -4.07 -7.21 5.19
CA SER A 513 -2.76 -7.83 5.02
C SER A 513 -2.75 -9.26 5.55
N TYR A 514 -1.90 -10.10 4.94
CA TYR A 514 -1.61 -11.42 5.49
C TYR A 514 -1.02 -11.31 6.89
N PRO A 515 -1.07 -12.39 7.70
CA PRO A 515 -0.23 -12.53 8.87
C PRO A 515 1.21 -12.08 8.58
N ALA A 516 1.83 -11.46 9.57
CA ALA A 516 3.16 -10.88 9.45
C ALA A 516 4.01 -11.21 10.68
N ASN A 517 5.31 -11.33 10.47
CA ASN A 517 6.30 -11.34 11.52
C ASN A 517 6.45 -9.91 12.04
N ASN A 518 5.61 -9.52 12.99
CA ASN A 518 5.42 -8.11 13.34
C ASN A 518 6.61 -7.54 14.12
N PHE A 519 6.99 -6.28 13.80
CA PHE A 519 7.91 -5.51 14.63
C PHE A 519 7.21 -4.97 15.89
N ILE A 520 6.08 -4.28 15.73
CA ILE A 520 5.34 -3.65 16.84
C ILE A 520 4.02 -4.36 17.14
N TYR A 521 3.01 -4.24 16.27
CA TYR A 521 1.65 -4.69 16.53
C TYR A 521 1.17 -5.68 15.48
N LYS A 522 0.24 -6.58 15.86
CA LYS A 522 -0.28 -7.60 14.97
C LYS A 522 -1.18 -7.03 13.88
N VAL A 523 -1.20 -7.71 12.73
CA VAL A 523 -2.20 -7.46 11.68
C VAL A 523 -3.59 -7.81 12.21
N VAL A 524 -4.58 -7.00 11.84
CA VAL A 524 -5.97 -7.23 12.24
C VAL A 524 -6.55 -8.42 11.48
N GLU A 525 -7.04 -9.40 12.23
CA GLU A 525 -7.81 -10.51 11.66
C GLU A 525 -9.19 -10.03 11.19
N LYS A 526 -9.60 -10.50 10.02
CA LYS A 526 -10.95 -10.31 9.48
C LYS A 526 -11.46 -11.62 8.92
N ASP A 527 -12.76 -11.82 9.01
CA ASP A 527 -13.48 -13.01 8.54
C ASP A 527 -14.23 -12.76 7.22
N SER A 528 -13.99 -11.64 6.56
CA SER A 528 -14.81 -11.18 5.43
C SER A 528 -14.04 -10.24 4.49
N ASN A 529 -14.56 -10.12 3.26
CA ASN A 529 -14.19 -9.10 2.29
C ASN A 529 -12.68 -8.99 1.95
N TYR A 530 -12.02 -10.13 1.81
CA TYR A 530 -10.62 -10.17 1.40
C TYR A 530 -10.47 -9.65 -0.03
N THR A 531 -9.38 -8.95 -0.31
CA THR A 531 -8.98 -8.58 -1.67
C THR A 531 -7.56 -9.05 -1.89
N TYR A 532 -7.37 -10.06 -2.73
CA TYR A 532 -6.04 -10.54 -3.11
C TYR A 532 -5.49 -9.73 -4.26
N TYR A 533 -4.19 -9.46 -4.23
CA TYR A 533 -3.50 -8.63 -5.23
C TYR A 533 -2.44 -9.46 -5.95
N LEU A 534 -2.63 -9.64 -7.25
CA LEU A 534 -1.67 -10.31 -8.14
C LEU A 534 -1.04 -9.26 -9.06
N PRO A 535 0.22 -8.86 -8.85
CA PRO A 535 0.94 -7.98 -9.76
C PRO A 535 0.99 -8.57 -11.16
N VAL A 536 0.79 -7.73 -12.18
CA VAL A 536 0.88 -8.14 -13.59
C VAL A 536 1.79 -7.18 -14.35
N GLU A 537 2.68 -7.76 -15.15
CA GLU A 537 3.62 -7.03 -15.97
C GLU A 537 3.32 -7.21 -17.46
N SER A 538 4.00 -6.44 -18.32
CA SER A 538 3.81 -6.54 -19.77
C SER A 538 4.05 -7.94 -20.36
N SER A 539 4.79 -8.80 -19.66
CA SER A 539 5.06 -10.20 -20.03
C SER A 539 3.83 -11.12 -19.97
N VAL A 540 2.71 -10.67 -19.38
CA VAL A 540 1.45 -11.44 -19.34
C VAL A 540 0.56 -11.18 -20.55
N LYS A 541 0.88 -10.18 -21.38
CA LYS A 541 0.04 -9.78 -22.52
C LYS A 541 -0.20 -10.95 -23.47
N GLY A 542 -1.44 -11.10 -23.91
CA GLY A 542 -1.86 -12.17 -24.82
C GLY A 542 -1.88 -13.58 -24.22
N LYS A 543 -1.49 -13.77 -22.96
CA LYS A 543 -1.61 -15.06 -22.27
C LYS A 543 -3.01 -15.20 -21.66
N LEU A 544 -3.54 -16.42 -21.67
CA LEU A 544 -4.72 -16.77 -20.89
C LEU A 544 -4.37 -16.66 -19.40
N ILE A 545 -5.20 -15.93 -18.66
CA ILE A 545 -5.14 -15.83 -17.21
C ILE A 545 -6.41 -16.46 -16.65
N GLU A 546 -6.25 -17.55 -15.93
CA GLU A 546 -7.33 -18.21 -15.20
C GLU A 546 -7.22 -17.82 -13.73
N VAL A 547 -8.23 -17.17 -13.17
CA VAL A 547 -8.24 -16.70 -11.79
C VAL A 547 -9.22 -17.56 -10.99
N PHE A 548 -8.78 -18.04 -9.83
CA PHE A 548 -9.53 -18.96 -8.98
C PHE A 548 -9.79 -18.35 -7.60
N VAL A 549 -10.95 -18.67 -7.04
CA VAL A 549 -11.30 -18.43 -5.64
C VAL A 549 -11.74 -19.75 -5.02
N LEU A 550 -11.17 -20.10 -3.87
CA LEU A 550 -11.42 -21.32 -3.12
C LEU A 550 -12.01 -20.94 -1.75
N ALA A 551 -13.23 -21.40 -1.44
CA ALA A 551 -13.83 -21.25 -0.12
C ALA A 551 -13.69 -22.55 0.67
N CYS A 552 -13.19 -22.43 1.89
CA CYS A 552 -12.89 -23.55 2.78
C CYS A 552 -13.80 -23.58 4.02
N ASP A 553 -14.45 -22.47 4.36
CA ASP A 553 -15.37 -22.41 5.50
C ASP A 553 -16.76 -22.93 5.11
N LYS A 554 -17.10 -24.11 5.63
CA LYS A 554 -18.39 -24.78 5.39
C LYS A 554 -19.62 -23.97 5.79
N GLU A 555 -19.49 -23.03 6.74
CA GLU A 555 -20.61 -22.24 7.25
C GLU A 555 -20.79 -20.93 6.47
N ASN A 556 -19.79 -20.52 5.70
CA ASN A 556 -19.70 -19.21 5.09
C ASN A 556 -19.34 -19.30 3.59
N LEU A 557 -20.30 -19.73 2.76
CA LEU A 557 -20.11 -20.03 1.33
C LEU A 557 -20.81 -19.06 0.37
N ASP A 558 -21.56 -18.08 0.88
CA ASP A 558 -22.24 -17.06 0.07
C ASP A 558 -21.26 -15.94 -0.32
N LEU A 559 -20.26 -16.30 -1.11
CA LEU A 559 -19.23 -15.39 -1.59
C LEU A 559 -19.59 -14.83 -2.97
N GLN A 560 -19.27 -13.56 -3.17
CA GLN A 560 -19.45 -12.85 -4.42
C GLN A 560 -18.09 -12.34 -4.93
N PRO A 561 -17.22 -13.23 -5.44
CA PRO A 561 -15.92 -12.80 -5.93
C PRO A 561 -16.06 -11.89 -7.15
N LYS A 562 -15.27 -10.81 -7.17
CA LYS A 562 -15.19 -9.82 -8.26
C LYS A 562 -13.75 -9.65 -8.70
N LEU A 563 -13.55 -9.52 -10.01
CA LEU A 563 -12.23 -9.32 -10.61
C LEU A 563 -12.12 -7.90 -11.16
N TRP A 564 -11.01 -7.24 -10.83
CA TRP A 564 -10.67 -5.91 -11.33
C TRP A 564 -9.21 -5.88 -11.75
N ILE A 565 -8.88 -4.99 -12.66
CA ILE A 565 -7.50 -4.55 -12.89
C ILE A 565 -7.41 -3.08 -12.51
N THR A 566 -6.34 -2.72 -11.80
CA THR A 566 -6.04 -1.32 -11.47
C THR A 566 -4.53 -1.09 -11.53
N ALA A 567 -4.09 0.11 -11.88
CA ALA A 567 -2.74 0.56 -11.54
C ALA A 567 -2.76 1.15 -10.11
N ARG A 568 -1.80 0.77 -9.25
CA ARG A 568 -1.75 1.29 -7.85
C ARG A 568 -1.61 2.82 -7.80
N GLN A 569 -0.89 3.37 -8.77
CA GLN A 569 -0.87 4.79 -9.10
C GLN A 569 -1.45 4.98 -10.49
N ALA A 570 -2.17 6.08 -10.71
CA ALA A 570 -2.56 6.45 -12.06
C ALA A 570 -1.30 6.55 -12.94
N PRO A 571 -1.29 5.98 -14.15
CA PRO A 571 -0.10 5.87 -15.00
C PRO A 571 0.20 7.19 -15.72
N PHE A 572 0.16 8.30 -15.00
CA PHE A 572 0.42 9.63 -15.53
C PHE A 572 1.85 9.72 -16.04
N GLN A 573 1.99 10.38 -17.18
CA GLN A 573 3.24 11.02 -17.56
C GLN A 573 3.32 12.38 -16.89
N LYS A 574 4.54 12.79 -16.60
CA LYS A 574 4.81 14.01 -15.85
C LYS A 574 5.63 14.99 -16.68
N ARG A 575 5.32 16.28 -16.54
CA ARG A 575 6.11 17.41 -17.08
C ARG A 575 6.33 18.40 -15.94
N ARG A 576 7.53 18.96 -15.81
CA ARG A 576 7.88 19.82 -14.66
C ARG A 576 7.79 21.29 -15.04
N LEU A 577 6.88 22.00 -14.39
CA LEU A 577 6.73 23.45 -14.48
C LEU A 577 7.41 24.11 -13.28
N VAL A 578 8.30 25.07 -13.54
CA VAL A 578 8.97 25.88 -12.52
C VAL A 578 8.56 27.33 -12.72
N LEU A 579 8.05 27.98 -11.67
CA LEU A 579 7.60 29.36 -11.68
C LEU A 579 8.45 30.20 -10.73
N ASP A 580 9.16 31.19 -11.27
CA ASP A 580 9.95 32.10 -10.45
C ASP A 580 9.06 33.23 -9.95
N ARG A 581 9.06 33.43 -8.63
CA ARG A 581 8.25 34.46 -7.98
C ARG A 581 8.72 35.85 -8.38
N GLN A 582 7.78 36.77 -8.51
CA GLN A 582 8.10 38.19 -8.59
C GLN A 582 8.66 38.64 -7.24
N GLU A 583 9.71 39.48 -7.26
CA GLU A 583 10.22 40.06 -6.02
C GLU A 583 9.16 41.00 -5.45
N THR A 584 8.57 40.60 -4.33
CA THR A 584 7.75 41.51 -3.53
C THR A 584 8.69 42.43 -2.77
N ALA A 585 8.60 43.74 -3.00
CA ALA A 585 9.22 44.72 -2.13
C ALA A 585 8.80 44.44 -0.68
N ASP A 586 9.78 44.38 0.23
CA ASP A 586 9.68 44.07 1.66
C ASP A 586 8.26 44.18 2.26
N SER A 587 7.59 43.04 2.44
CA SER A 587 6.70 42.86 3.57
C SER A 587 7.52 42.15 4.63
N GLY A 588 8.06 42.91 5.59
CA GLY A 588 8.87 42.41 6.68
C GLY A 588 8.26 41.16 7.32
N PHE A 589 8.84 40.01 7.01
CA PHE A 589 8.59 38.79 7.73
C PHE A 589 9.34 38.91 9.05
N ILE A 590 8.61 39.10 10.14
CA ILE A 590 9.16 38.81 11.47
C ILE A 590 9.38 37.30 11.49
N GLU A 591 10.64 36.91 11.54
CA GLU A 591 11.04 35.55 11.87
C GLU A 591 10.40 35.20 13.21
N ALA A 592 9.33 34.40 13.19
CA ALA A 592 8.77 33.81 14.41
C ALA A 592 9.79 32.80 14.94
N SER A 593 10.83 33.31 15.57
CA SER A 593 11.79 32.57 16.38
C SER A 593 11.16 32.19 17.72
N SER A 594 9.97 31.59 17.71
CA SER A 594 9.50 30.85 18.88
C SER A 594 10.14 29.47 18.83
N ARG A 595 11.40 29.40 19.26
CA ARG A 595 11.92 28.14 19.82
C ARG A 595 10.94 27.74 20.93
N PRO A 596 10.37 26.53 20.92
CA PRO A 596 9.77 26.00 22.13
C PRO A 596 10.92 25.90 23.14
N HIS A 597 10.85 26.68 24.21
CA HIS A 597 11.61 26.38 25.41
C HIS A 597 11.10 25.03 25.90
N TRP A 598 11.78 23.95 25.51
CA TRP A 598 11.67 22.69 26.22
C TRP A 598 12.12 22.96 27.65
N ILE A 599 11.14 23.07 28.55
CA ILE A 599 11.35 23.03 29.98
C ILE A 599 11.99 21.66 30.25
N ARG A 600 13.28 21.65 30.58
CA ARG A 600 13.92 20.49 31.20
C ARG A 600 13.19 20.24 32.51
N PRO A 601 12.61 19.06 32.77
CA PRO A 601 12.25 18.69 34.13
C PRO A 601 13.57 18.45 34.87
N SER A 602 13.96 19.42 35.68
CA SER A 602 14.81 19.15 36.84
C SER A 602 13.96 18.42 37.86
N GLY A 603 14.22 17.13 38.07
CA GLY A 603 13.51 16.37 39.09
C GLY A 603 13.71 14.88 38.92
N SER A 604 14.61 14.35 39.74
CA SER A 604 14.69 12.94 40.09
C SER A 604 13.32 12.39 40.52
N LEU A 605 12.98 11.20 40.01
CA LEU A 605 12.30 10.14 40.76
C LEU A 605 12.68 8.79 40.12
#